data_AF-A0A841BL79-F1
#
_entry.id   AF-A0A841BL79-F1
#
_cell.length_a   1.000
_cell.length_b   1.000
_cell.length_c   1.000
_cell.angle_alpha   90.00
_cell.angle_beta   90.00
_cell.angle_gamma   90.00
#
_symmetry.space_group_name_H-M   'P 1'
#
loop_
_entity.id
_entity.type
_entity.pdbx_description
1 polymer ?
#
loop_
_entity_poly.entity_id
_entity_poly.type
_entity_poly.pdbx_seq_one_letter_code
_entity_poly.pdbx_strand_id
1 'polypeptide(L)'
;MDTPPAPRLPRPAGMRRFAGSSMGGLAGTMLAGTGFAVLLLLVRARWQPLEDIDHGVAAALNRTVAAHAWMQQVLRFITSFGSTLVLSCVVAVVAAALVIRGRTRLAVYLLVTGVGAIIMGPALKLFVGRLRPIVVQTVELAPGNSFPSGHALASSVCYGALLLVFLPVLRERARRPAIAIGAALVMLIGFSRIALGVHFLSDVLGAWLLGTAWLIITAAAFETWRRHTGRPVTVPTSEGLEPEAARDIRPAPEREPTDAGTGWRAAAGLVVGWIITFGIVLGIGQLVSRGAGSNLLGDEAVPRWFADNRTAGLDTLSEFAALLGSTPVIVSVGLTAMVLTLAATRRWRPALFVLVVMVGEVTLFLATVTIIARRRPDVARLDGNLPTASFPSGHFAATTCLYATIAVMALIATRSCWRWFAVGAAVVLPLIVGWGRLYRGMHHPTDLLGSLLLAGCWLTVALLLVRPADAWADRGNG
;
A
#
# COMPACT_ATOMS: atom_id res chain seq x y z
N MET A 1 -10.47 -9.97 -63.15
CA MET A 1 -9.89 -10.89 -62.15
C MET A 1 -8.89 -10.09 -61.34
N ASP A 2 -9.34 -9.50 -60.24
CA ASP A 2 -8.45 -8.79 -59.31
C ASP A 2 -7.74 -9.83 -58.44
N THR A 3 -6.43 -9.90 -58.58
CA THR A 3 -5.58 -10.71 -57.72
C THR A 3 -5.53 -10.10 -56.31
N PRO A 4 -5.70 -10.90 -55.23
CA PRO A 4 -5.62 -10.39 -53.87
C PRO A 4 -4.18 -9.91 -53.57
N PRO A 5 -4.01 -8.82 -52.80
CA PRO A 5 -2.68 -8.31 -52.47
C PRO A 5 -1.91 -9.32 -51.62
N ALA A 6 -0.65 -9.55 -51.98
CA ALA A 6 0.26 -10.46 -51.30
C ALA A 6 0.43 -10.09 -49.80
N PRO A 7 0.60 -11.08 -48.90
CA PRO A 7 0.83 -10.83 -47.48
C PRO A 7 2.10 -10.01 -47.27
N ARG A 8 2.00 -8.87 -46.58
CA ARG A 8 3.14 -8.02 -46.25
C ARG A 8 4.08 -8.76 -45.31
N LEU A 9 5.26 -9.15 -45.80
CA LEU A 9 6.32 -9.72 -44.98
C LEU A 9 6.74 -8.71 -43.87
N PRO A 10 7.07 -9.18 -42.65
CA PRO A 10 7.53 -8.32 -41.56
C PRO A 10 8.79 -7.53 -41.96
N ARG A 11 8.84 -6.23 -41.68
CA ARG A 11 10.00 -5.38 -42.00
C ARG A 11 11.28 -5.87 -41.27
N PRO A 12 12.44 -5.96 -41.95
CA PRO A 12 13.69 -6.54 -41.40
C PRO A 12 14.26 -5.84 -40.15
N ALA A 13 13.91 -4.57 -39.92
CA ALA A 13 14.35 -3.82 -38.74
C ALA A 13 13.78 -4.36 -37.41
N GLY A 14 12.57 -4.92 -37.41
CA GLY A 14 11.96 -5.51 -36.21
C GLY A 14 12.61 -6.84 -35.80
N MET A 15 13.09 -7.60 -36.78
CA MET A 15 13.70 -8.91 -36.56
C MET A 15 15.09 -8.78 -35.91
N ARG A 16 15.90 -7.78 -36.33
CA ARG A 16 17.23 -7.50 -35.74
C ARG A 16 17.16 -6.96 -34.31
N ARG A 17 16.22 -6.04 -34.02
CA ARG A 17 16.02 -5.50 -32.65
C ARG A 17 15.54 -6.57 -31.67
N PHE A 18 14.70 -7.49 -32.12
CA PHE A 18 14.31 -8.62 -31.29
C PHE A 18 15.43 -9.63 -31.08
N ALA A 19 16.14 -10.03 -32.14
CA ALA A 19 17.23 -10.98 -32.00
C ALA A 19 18.24 -10.47 -30.94
N GLY A 20 18.56 -9.17 -30.96
CA GLY A 20 19.40 -8.54 -29.93
C GLY A 20 18.78 -8.52 -28.52
N SER A 21 17.49 -8.19 -28.38
CA SER A 21 16.83 -8.15 -27.05
C SER A 21 16.54 -9.53 -26.47
N SER A 22 16.28 -10.53 -27.29
CA SER A 22 16.08 -11.93 -26.88
C SER A 22 17.36 -12.64 -26.56
N MET A 23 18.44 -12.37 -27.32
CA MET A 23 19.76 -12.84 -26.94
C MET A 23 20.22 -12.19 -25.63
N GLY A 24 19.95 -10.90 -25.43
CA GLY A 24 20.21 -10.21 -24.18
C GLY A 24 19.40 -10.76 -23.00
N GLY A 25 18.11 -11.05 -23.19
CA GLY A 25 17.26 -11.68 -22.18
C GLY A 25 17.67 -13.11 -21.84
N LEU A 26 18.00 -13.93 -22.84
CA LEU A 26 18.50 -15.28 -22.64
C LEU A 26 19.85 -15.28 -21.91
N ALA A 27 20.79 -14.44 -22.32
CA ALA A 27 22.08 -14.28 -21.66
C ALA A 27 21.92 -13.78 -20.22
N GLY A 28 21.03 -12.82 -19.98
CA GLY A 28 20.72 -12.34 -18.63
C GLY A 28 20.10 -13.41 -17.74
N THR A 29 19.20 -14.23 -18.29
CA THR A 29 18.59 -15.36 -17.57
C THR A 29 19.61 -16.45 -17.27
N MET A 30 20.47 -16.79 -18.23
CA MET A 30 21.56 -17.76 -18.04
C MET A 30 22.56 -17.25 -17.01
N LEU A 31 22.93 -15.97 -17.04
CA LEU A 31 23.85 -15.39 -16.06
C LEU A 31 23.24 -15.39 -14.65
N ALA A 32 22.00 -14.92 -14.50
CA ALA A 32 21.33 -14.88 -13.21
C ALA A 32 21.05 -16.29 -12.67
N GLY A 33 20.61 -17.21 -13.54
CA GLY A 33 20.36 -18.61 -13.20
C GLY A 33 21.64 -19.37 -12.86
N THR A 34 22.73 -19.17 -13.61
CA THR A 34 24.04 -19.79 -13.32
C THR A 34 24.60 -19.24 -12.01
N GLY A 35 24.54 -17.92 -11.80
CA GLY A 35 24.94 -17.31 -10.53
C GLY A 35 24.14 -17.85 -9.35
N PHE A 36 22.82 -17.99 -9.52
CA PHE A 36 21.96 -18.60 -8.51
C PHE A 36 22.33 -20.06 -8.25
N ALA A 37 22.55 -20.86 -9.29
CA ALA A 37 22.90 -22.28 -9.18
C ALA A 37 24.26 -22.46 -8.49
N VAL A 38 25.27 -21.68 -8.85
CA VAL A 38 26.59 -21.69 -8.19
C VAL A 38 26.42 -21.34 -6.71
N LEU A 39 25.70 -20.25 -6.40
CA LEU A 39 25.49 -19.84 -5.01
C LEU A 39 24.72 -20.89 -4.21
N LEU A 40 23.68 -21.48 -4.80
CA LEU A 40 22.91 -22.58 -4.22
C LEU A 40 23.80 -23.78 -3.92
N LEU A 41 24.68 -24.17 -4.85
CA LEU A 41 25.62 -25.28 -4.65
C LEU A 41 26.63 -24.97 -3.54
N LEU A 42 27.19 -23.76 -3.51
CA LEU A 42 28.13 -23.34 -2.46
C LEU A 42 27.47 -23.37 -1.07
N VAL A 43 26.23 -22.87 -0.97
CA VAL A 43 25.43 -22.92 0.26
C VAL A 43 25.11 -24.36 0.65
N ARG A 44 24.72 -25.20 -0.30
CA ARG A 44 24.34 -26.60 -0.01
C ARG A 44 25.53 -27.47 0.35
N ALA A 45 26.70 -27.16 -0.21
CA ALA A 45 27.97 -27.81 0.07
C ALA A 45 28.66 -27.28 1.34
N ARG A 46 28.10 -26.25 2.00
CA ARG A 46 28.68 -25.60 3.19
C ARG A 46 30.13 -25.17 2.99
N TRP A 47 30.39 -24.54 1.85
CA TRP A 47 31.73 -24.09 1.51
C TRP A 47 32.22 -23.03 2.50
N GLN A 48 33.25 -23.38 3.29
CA GLN A 48 33.68 -22.62 4.46
C GLN A 48 33.90 -21.12 4.20
N PRO A 49 34.60 -20.69 3.13
CA PRO A 49 34.79 -19.26 2.88
C PRO A 49 33.49 -18.46 2.74
N LEU A 50 32.44 -19.05 2.18
CA LEU A 50 31.14 -18.39 2.05
C LEU A 50 30.41 -18.35 3.41
N GLU A 51 30.47 -19.44 4.18
CA GLU A 51 29.88 -19.48 5.52
C GLU A 51 30.54 -18.46 6.45
N ASP A 52 31.87 -18.34 6.43
CA ASP A 52 32.62 -17.38 7.24
C ASP A 52 32.23 -15.93 6.91
N ILE A 53 32.09 -15.60 5.62
CA ILE A 53 31.61 -14.29 5.18
C ILE A 53 30.18 -14.05 5.65
N ASP A 54 29.30 -15.02 5.45
CA ASP A 54 27.89 -14.91 5.82
C ASP A 54 27.71 -14.69 7.34
N HIS A 55 28.39 -15.47 8.16
CA HIS A 55 28.36 -15.36 9.61
C HIS A 55 29.04 -14.07 10.09
N GLY A 56 30.20 -13.71 9.53
CA GLY A 56 30.93 -12.49 9.88
C GLY A 56 30.13 -11.22 9.59
N VAL A 57 29.54 -11.12 8.39
CA VAL A 57 28.71 -9.97 7.98
C VAL A 57 27.45 -9.87 8.83
N ALA A 58 26.73 -10.99 9.02
CA ALA A 58 25.52 -11.00 9.83
C ALA A 58 25.79 -10.62 11.29
N ALA A 59 26.86 -11.15 11.89
CA ALA A 59 27.23 -10.83 13.27
C ALA A 59 27.68 -9.37 13.44
N ALA A 60 28.48 -8.84 12.50
CA ALA A 60 28.95 -7.45 12.55
C ALA A 60 27.79 -6.46 12.45
N LEU A 61 26.86 -6.67 11.51
CA LEU A 61 25.71 -5.79 11.34
C LEU A 61 24.72 -5.91 12.51
N ASN A 62 24.42 -7.13 12.95
CA ASN A 62 23.50 -7.36 14.07
C ASN A 62 24.02 -6.72 15.36
N ARG A 63 25.32 -6.78 15.65
CA ARG A 63 25.91 -6.15 16.85
C ARG A 63 25.65 -4.64 16.89
N THR A 64 25.83 -3.96 15.77
CA THR A 64 25.62 -2.51 15.66
C THR A 64 24.14 -2.13 15.78
N VAL A 65 23.26 -2.91 15.15
CA VAL A 65 21.80 -2.65 15.14
C VAL A 65 21.16 -3.00 16.48
N ALA A 66 21.55 -4.12 17.09
CA ALA A 66 21.02 -4.57 18.37
C ALA A 66 21.28 -3.55 19.48
N ALA A 67 22.40 -2.83 19.42
CA ALA A 67 22.75 -1.77 20.37
C ALA A 67 21.81 -0.54 20.32
N HIS A 68 21.05 -0.34 19.24
CA HIS A 68 20.29 0.90 19.02
C HIS A 68 18.83 0.64 18.64
N ALA A 69 17.90 0.88 19.59
CA ALA A 69 16.45 0.66 19.38
C ALA A 69 15.88 1.43 18.17
N TRP A 70 16.36 2.65 17.91
CA TRP A 70 15.91 3.45 16.76
C TRP A 70 16.32 2.80 15.42
N MET A 71 17.49 2.16 15.34
CA MET A 71 17.93 1.45 14.14
C MET A 71 17.03 0.23 13.89
N GLN A 72 16.68 -0.50 14.94
CA GLN A 72 15.74 -1.63 14.84
C GLN A 72 14.38 -1.18 14.31
N GLN A 73 13.86 -0.06 14.81
CA GLN A 73 12.57 0.47 14.38
C GLN A 73 12.58 0.93 12.91
N VAL A 74 13.64 1.65 12.49
CA VAL A 74 13.81 2.08 11.10
C VAL A 74 13.95 0.87 10.16
N LEU A 75 14.75 -0.13 10.53
CA LEU A 75 14.93 -1.32 9.70
C LEU A 75 13.66 -2.18 9.63
N ARG A 76 12.91 -2.32 10.73
CA ARG A 76 11.58 -3.00 10.72
C ARG A 76 10.58 -2.23 9.85
N PHE A 77 10.60 -0.91 9.88
CA PHE A 77 9.75 -0.10 9.00
C PHE A 77 10.10 -0.32 7.53
N ILE A 78 11.38 -0.24 7.16
CA ILE A 78 11.86 -0.52 5.81
C ILE A 78 11.48 -1.94 5.37
N THR A 79 11.72 -2.93 6.22
CA THR A 79 11.47 -4.34 5.88
C THR A 79 10.00 -4.64 5.69
N SER A 80 9.09 -3.87 6.31
CA SER A 80 7.65 -4.05 6.16
C SER A 80 7.17 -3.94 4.70
N PHE A 81 7.83 -3.10 3.89
CA PHE A 81 7.59 -2.96 2.45
C PHE A 81 7.97 -4.20 1.63
N GLY A 82 8.77 -5.11 2.20
CA GLY A 82 9.12 -6.40 1.61
C GLY A 82 8.25 -7.56 2.06
N SER A 83 7.29 -7.33 2.95
CA SER A 83 6.46 -8.41 3.50
C SER A 83 5.51 -8.98 2.44
N THR A 84 5.33 -10.30 2.47
CA THR A 84 4.46 -11.01 1.51
C THR A 84 3.04 -10.47 1.54
N LEU A 85 2.51 -10.13 2.72
CA LEU A 85 1.17 -9.57 2.86
C LEU A 85 1.05 -8.22 2.14
N VAL A 86 1.95 -7.26 2.45
CA VAL A 86 1.92 -5.92 1.84
C VAL A 86 2.05 -6.02 0.32
N LEU A 87 3.00 -6.80 -0.18
CA LEU A 87 3.22 -6.95 -1.61
C LEU A 87 2.05 -7.65 -2.32
N SER A 88 1.44 -8.66 -1.68
CA SER A 88 0.26 -9.34 -2.24
C SER A 88 -0.94 -8.39 -2.35
N CYS A 89 -1.17 -7.55 -1.33
CA CYS A 89 -2.19 -6.50 -1.38
C CYS A 89 -1.91 -5.50 -2.51
N VAL A 90 -0.67 -5.02 -2.63
CA VAL A 90 -0.28 -4.10 -3.71
C VAL A 90 -0.53 -4.72 -5.08
N VAL A 91 -0.09 -5.96 -5.32
CA VAL A 91 -0.32 -6.67 -6.58
C VAL A 91 -1.82 -6.84 -6.85
N ALA A 92 -2.61 -7.25 -5.85
CA ALA A 92 -4.04 -7.45 -6.02
C ALA A 92 -4.77 -6.14 -6.40
N VAL A 93 -4.46 -5.04 -5.71
CA VAL A 93 -5.06 -3.73 -5.98
C VAL A 93 -4.67 -3.21 -7.37
N VAL A 94 -3.40 -3.34 -7.75
CA VAL A 94 -2.93 -2.93 -9.09
C VAL A 94 -3.50 -3.83 -10.18
N ALA A 95 -3.58 -5.15 -9.97
CA ALA A 95 -4.18 -6.08 -10.92
C ALA A 95 -5.67 -5.75 -11.12
N ALA A 96 -6.42 -5.50 -10.04
CA ALA A 96 -7.81 -5.04 -10.12
C ALA A 96 -7.93 -3.73 -10.91
N ALA A 97 -7.05 -2.76 -10.65
CA ALA A 97 -7.00 -1.52 -11.41
C ALA A 97 -6.74 -1.74 -12.91
N LEU A 98 -5.85 -2.66 -13.28
CA LEU A 98 -5.57 -3.01 -14.67
C LEU A 98 -6.75 -3.73 -15.34
N VAL A 99 -7.44 -4.62 -14.62
CA VAL A 99 -8.67 -5.28 -15.11
C VAL A 99 -9.76 -4.25 -15.37
N ILE A 100 -9.97 -3.30 -14.45
CA ILE A 100 -10.93 -2.19 -14.62
C ILE A 100 -10.59 -1.36 -15.88
N ARG A 101 -9.30 -1.22 -16.21
CA ARG A 101 -8.83 -0.55 -17.44
C ARG A 101 -8.88 -1.43 -18.70
N GLY A 102 -9.46 -2.62 -18.64
CA GLY A 102 -9.50 -3.58 -19.76
C GLY A 102 -8.12 -4.17 -20.12
N ARG A 103 -7.12 -3.96 -19.26
CA ARG A 103 -5.74 -4.46 -19.43
C ARG A 103 -5.53 -5.75 -18.65
N THR A 104 -6.44 -6.70 -18.85
CA THR A 104 -6.42 -8.03 -18.21
C THR A 104 -5.12 -8.79 -18.43
N ARG A 105 -4.45 -8.56 -19.56
CA ARG A 105 -3.16 -9.18 -19.92
C ARG A 105 -2.05 -8.78 -18.95
N LEU A 106 -1.94 -7.48 -18.67
CA LEU A 106 -0.99 -6.95 -17.69
C LEU A 106 -1.35 -7.38 -16.26
N ALA A 107 -2.64 -7.48 -15.95
CA ALA A 107 -3.11 -8.00 -14.67
C ALA A 107 -2.71 -9.48 -14.48
N VAL A 108 -2.96 -10.32 -15.49
CA VAL A 108 -2.55 -11.74 -15.49
C VAL A 108 -1.03 -11.86 -15.39
N TYR A 109 -0.27 -11.04 -16.12
CA TYR A 109 1.19 -11.00 -16.00
C TYR A 109 1.63 -10.71 -14.54
N LEU A 110 1.07 -9.67 -13.90
CA LEU A 110 1.39 -9.35 -12.50
C LEU A 110 1.04 -10.49 -11.54
N LEU A 111 -0.16 -11.08 -11.70
CA LEU A 111 -0.64 -12.16 -10.85
C LEU A 111 0.22 -13.42 -11.00
N VAL A 112 0.49 -13.86 -12.23
CA VAL A 112 1.33 -15.04 -12.50
C VAL A 112 2.75 -14.83 -11.99
N THR A 113 3.32 -13.65 -12.25
CA THR A 113 4.68 -13.31 -11.81
C THR A 113 4.77 -13.29 -10.28
N GLY A 114 3.79 -12.70 -9.59
CA GLY A 114 3.71 -12.67 -8.13
C GLY A 114 3.46 -14.04 -7.49
N VAL A 115 2.52 -14.82 -8.02
CA VAL A 115 2.24 -16.20 -7.57
C VAL A 115 3.48 -17.08 -7.72
N GLY A 116 4.25 -16.90 -8.81
CA GLY A 116 5.55 -17.57 -8.97
C GLY A 116 6.48 -17.33 -7.78
N ALA A 117 6.62 -16.09 -7.31
CA ALA A 117 7.45 -15.76 -6.14
C ALA A 117 6.93 -16.41 -4.84
N ILE A 118 5.60 -16.46 -4.67
CA ILE A 118 4.95 -17.10 -3.51
C ILE A 118 5.19 -18.60 -3.49
N ILE A 119 5.27 -19.25 -4.65
CA ILE A 119 5.52 -20.70 -4.75
C ILE A 119 7.02 -21.02 -4.64
N MET A 120 7.87 -20.30 -5.39
CA MET A 120 9.31 -20.59 -5.44
C MET A 120 10.01 -20.44 -4.10
N GLY A 121 9.64 -19.43 -3.30
CA GLY A 121 10.27 -19.16 -2.00
C GLY A 121 10.17 -20.35 -1.04
N PRO A 122 8.95 -20.80 -0.68
CA PRO A 122 8.74 -21.99 0.15
C PRO A 122 9.31 -23.27 -0.45
N ALA A 123 9.17 -23.48 -1.77
CA ALA A 123 9.67 -24.69 -2.42
C ALA A 123 11.20 -24.83 -2.28
N LEU A 124 11.95 -23.74 -2.55
CA LEU A 124 13.41 -23.74 -2.38
C LEU A 124 13.83 -23.83 -0.92
N LYS A 125 13.07 -23.22 -0.01
CA LYS A 125 13.31 -23.35 1.43
C LYS A 125 13.23 -24.81 1.88
N LEU A 126 12.22 -25.54 1.44
CA LEU A 126 12.08 -26.98 1.76
C LEU A 126 13.21 -27.81 1.15
N PHE A 127 13.63 -27.49 -0.07
CA PHE A 127 14.71 -28.20 -0.76
C PHE A 127 16.09 -27.99 -0.12
N VAL A 128 16.40 -26.75 0.30
CA VAL A 128 17.73 -26.40 0.82
C VAL A 128 17.88 -26.74 2.31
N GLY A 129 16.84 -26.52 3.12
CA GLY A 129 16.90 -26.86 4.55
C GLY A 129 17.91 -26.03 5.36
N ARG A 130 18.31 -24.83 4.90
CA ARG A 130 19.33 -24.01 5.57
C ARG A 130 18.78 -23.40 6.86
N LEU A 131 19.50 -23.61 7.96
CA LEU A 131 19.23 -23.00 9.26
C LEU A 131 19.52 -21.49 9.23
N ARG A 132 18.75 -20.72 10.00
CA ARG A 132 18.91 -19.26 10.10
C ARG A 132 20.15 -18.88 10.90
N PRO A 133 20.66 -17.64 10.73
CA PRO A 133 21.74 -17.12 11.56
C PRO A 133 21.39 -17.19 13.05
N ILE A 134 22.29 -17.74 13.87
CA ILE A 134 22.22 -17.61 15.33
C ILE A 134 23.04 -16.37 15.69
N VAL A 135 22.34 -15.29 16.06
CA VAL A 135 22.95 -14.01 16.43
C VAL A 135 22.71 -13.70 17.91
N VAL A 136 23.53 -12.82 18.48
CA VAL A 136 23.55 -12.50 19.93
C VAL A 136 22.18 -12.04 20.45
N GLN A 137 21.41 -11.32 19.62
CA GLN A 137 20.01 -10.99 19.91
C GLN A 137 19.13 -11.23 18.68
N THR A 138 18.15 -12.11 18.80
CA THR A 138 17.11 -12.33 17.79
C THR A 138 16.12 -11.17 17.81
N VAL A 139 16.35 -10.16 16.97
CA VAL A 139 15.53 -8.95 16.87
C VAL A 139 14.16 -9.24 16.23
N GLU A 140 14.02 -10.31 15.43
CA GLU A 140 12.77 -10.70 14.78
C GLU A 140 12.72 -12.24 14.66
N LEU A 141 11.67 -12.88 15.21
CA LEU A 141 11.43 -14.31 15.03
C LEU A 141 10.73 -14.54 13.69
N ALA A 142 11.42 -15.19 12.76
CA ALA A 142 10.87 -15.57 11.47
C ALA A 142 10.84 -17.10 11.34
N PRO A 143 9.66 -17.73 11.16
CA PRO A 143 9.56 -19.19 11.05
C PRO A 143 10.22 -19.72 9.75
N GLY A 144 10.64 -20.99 9.78
CA GLY A 144 11.15 -21.73 8.62
C GLY A 144 12.60 -21.43 8.20
N ASN A 145 13.02 -22.02 7.08
CA ASN A 145 14.41 -22.00 6.58
C ASN A 145 14.87 -20.62 6.04
N SER A 146 16.18 -20.40 5.98
CA SER A 146 16.78 -19.11 5.66
C SER A 146 16.92 -18.83 4.15
N PHE A 147 17.35 -19.83 3.37
CA PHE A 147 17.64 -19.65 1.94
C PHE A 147 16.46 -20.08 1.04
N PRO A 148 16.06 -19.27 0.06
CA PRO A 148 16.42 -17.86 -0.16
C PRO A 148 15.61 -16.91 0.75
N SER A 149 16.04 -15.64 0.84
CA SER A 149 15.30 -14.61 1.57
C SER A 149 13.97 -14.28 0.89
N GLY A 150 12.86 -14.54 1.59
CA GLY A 150 11.51 -14.33 1.06
C GLY A 150 11.18 -12.85 0.81
N HIS A 151 11.58 -11.95 1.71
CA HIS A 151 11.37 -10.51 1.53
C HIS A 151 12.16 -9.96 0.33
N ALA A 152 13.41 -10.40 0.15
CA ALA A 152 14.23 -10.00 -0.98
C ALA A 152 13.69 -10.54 -2.32
N LEU A 153 13.22 -11.80 -2.35
CA LEU A 153 12.60 -12.40 -3.52
C LEU A 153 11.29 -11.70 -3.88
N ALA A 154 10.38 -11.54 -2.92
CA ALA A 154 9.08 -10.94 -3.17
C ALA A 154 9.20 -9.47 -3.58
N SER A 155 10.06 -8.68 -2.93
CA SER A 155 10.29 -7.27 -3.28
C SER A 155 10.92 -7.11 -4.65
N SER A 156 11.95 -7.89 -4.99
CA SER A 156 12.59 -7.82 -6.31
C SER A 156 11.59 -8.13 -7.43
N VAL A 157 10.83 -9.22 -7.28
CA VAL A 157 9.81 -9.63 -8.26
C VAL A 157 8.66 -8.62 -8.34
N CYS A 158 8.08 -8.21 -7.21
CA CYS A 158 6.92 -7.31 -7.21
C CYS A 158 7.28 -5.92 -7.72
N TYR A 159 8.29 -5.25 -7.15
CA TYR A 159 8.67 -3.91 -7.58
C TYR A 159 9.23 -3.90 -9.00
N GLY A 160 9.96 -4.94 -9.41
CA GLY A 160 10.40 -5.10 -10.79
C GLY A 160 9.24 -5.28 -11.77
N ALA A 161 8.26 -6.13 -11.47
CA ALA A 161 7.09 -6.34 -12.32
C ALA A 161 6.24 -5.06 -12.43
N LEU A 162 6.00 -4.36 -11.31
CA LEU A 162 5.32 -3.07 -11.32
C LEU A 162 6.07 -2.03 -12.16
N LEU A 163 7.40 -1.95 -12.01
CA LEU A 163 8.23 -1.07 -12.81
C LEU A 163 8.08 -1.38 -14.29
N LEU A 164 8.15 -2.65 -14.72
CA LEU A 164 7.97 -3.04 -16.12
C LEU A 164 6.59 -2.68 -16.67
N VAL A 165 5.53 -2.81 -15.86
CA VAL A 165 4.15 -2.45 -16.25
C VAL A 165 3.97 -0.93 -16.38
N PHE A 166 4.58 -0.13 -15.49
CA PHE A 166 4.38 1.32 -15.46
C PHE A 166 5.47 2.13 -16.18
N LEU A 167 6.59 1.52 -16.57
CA LEU A 167 7.65 2.18 -17.37
C LEU A 167 7.14 2.88 -18.64
N PRO A 168 6.18 2.31 -19.42
CA PRO A 168 5.65 2.97 -20.62
C PRO A 168 4.86 4.25 -20.30
N VAL A 169 4.30 4.33 -19.10
CA VAL A 169 3.49 5.46 -18.62
C VAL A 169 4.38 6.66 -18.31
N LEU A 170 5.59 6.43 -17.81
CA LEU A 170 6.54 7.46 -17.41
C LEU A 170 7.12 8.24 -18.60
N ARG A 171 7.36 9.55 -18.38
CA ARG A 171 8.14 10.39 -19.30
C ARG A 171 9.59 9.88 -19.32
N GLU A 172 10.29 9.99 -20.44
CA GLU A 172 11.67 9.47 -20.59
C GLU A 172 12.63 9.96 -19.50
N ARG A 173 12.54 11.24 -19.12
CA ARG A 173 13.36 11.83 -18.05
C ARG A 173 13.08 11.21 -16.66
N ALA A 174 11.88 10.68 -16.44
CA ALA A 174 11.47 10.08 -15.17
C ALA A 174 11.76 8.57 -15.11
N ARG A 175 12.15 7.92 -16.21
CA ARG A 175 12.40 6.47 -16.24
C ARG A 175 13.62 6.09 -15.40
N ARG A 176 14.76 6.75 -15.62
CA ARG A 176 16.00 6.51 -14.86
C ARG A 176 15.83 6.69 -13.34
N PRO A 177 15.25 7.80 -12.83
CA PRO A 177 15.05 7.93 -11.39
C PRO A 177 14.06 6.89 -10.85
N ALA A 178 13.00 6.53 -11.59
CA ALA A 178 12.08 5.48 -11.15
C ALA A 178 12.78 4.11 -11.00
N ILE A 179 13.64 3.75 -11.96
CA ILE A 179 14.46 2.52 -11.89
C ILE A 179 15.41 2.58 -10.68
N ALA A 180 16.10 3.72 -10.49
CA ALA A 180 17.04 3.90 -9.38
C ALA A 180 16.35 3.81 -8.01
N ILE A 181 15.18 4.43 -7.86
CA ILE A 181 14.38 4.37 -6.63
C ILE A 181 13.90 2.93 -6.36
N GLY A 182 13.39 2.24 -7.39
CA GLY A 182 12.96 0.85 -7.26
C GLY A 182 14.11 -0.09 -6.85
N ALA A 183 15.28 0.07 -7.48
CA ALA A 183 16.48 -0.68 -7.14
C ALA A 183 16.95 -0.37 -5.71
N ALA A 184 17.00 0.91 -5.33
CA ALA A 184 17.37 1.34 -3.98
C ALA A 184 16.45 0.75 -2.91
N LEU A 185 15.13 0.72 -3.16
CA LEU A 185 14.16 0.11 -2.25
C LEU A 185 14.41 -1.39 -2.07
N VAL A 186 14.62 -2.14 -3.16
CA VAL A 186 14.92 -3.58 -3.10
C VAL A 186 16.23 -3.85 -2.37
N MET A 187 17.26 -3.04 -2.62
CA MET A 187 18.55 -3.13 -1.92
C MET A 187 18.40 -2.86 -0.42
N LEU A 188 17.65 -1.82 -0.05
CA LEU A 188 17.44 -1.44 1.34
C LEU A 188 16.62 -2.49 2.11
N ILE A 189 15.62 -3.10 1.46
CA ILE A 189 14.88 -4.24 2.00
C ILE A 189 15.80 -5.44 2.23
N GLY A 190 16.63 -5.81 1.25
CA GLY A 190 17.60 -6.90 1.41
C GLY A 190 18.59 -6.65 2.54
N PHE A 191 19.17 -5.43 2.59
CA PHE A 191 20.06 -5.00 3.66
C PHE A 191 19.40 -5.11 5.04
N SER A 192 18.14 -4.68 5.16
CA SER A 192 17.41 -4.77 6.43
C SER A 192 17.32 -6.20 6.96
N ARG A 193 17.20 -7.23 6.09
CA ARG A 193 17.12 -8.63 6.52
C ARG A 193 18.44 -9.17 7.07
N ILE A 194 19.56 -8.71 6.52
CA ILE A 194 20.89 -9.08 7.00
C ILE A 194 21.16 -8.37 8.33
N ALA A 195 20.87 -7.06 8.38
CA ALA A 195 21.11 -6.21 9.54
C ALA A 195 20.25 -6.60 10.76
N LEU A 196 19.02 -7.07 10.54
CA LEU A 196 18.15 -7.61 11.60
C LEU A 196 18.56 -9.04 12.04
N GLY A 197 19.56 -9.66 11.40
CA GLY A 197 20.09 -10.96 11.79
C GLY A 197 19.22 -12.16 11.43
N VAL A 198 18.29 -12.01 10.47
CA VAL A 198 17.29 -13.04 10.12
C VAL A 198 17.64 -13.82 8.86
N HIS A 199 18.58 -13.31 8.05
CA HIS A 199 19.06 -13.90 6.80
C HIS A 199 20.55 -13.62 6.59
N PHE A 200 21.23 -14.52 5.89
CA PHE A 200 22.62 -14.32 5.46
C PHE A 200 22.72 -13.46 4.19
N LEU A 201 23.92 -12.97 3.88
CA LEU A 201 24.19 -12.21 2.67
C LEU A 201 23.87 -13.04 1.43
N SER A 202 24.32 -14.30 1.39
CA SER A 202 24.02 -15.23 0.30
C SER A 202 22.51 -15.52 0.15
N ASP A 203 21.73 -15.53 1.23
CA ASP A 203 20.26 -15.71 1.15
C ASP A 203 19.61 -14.56 0.36
N VAL A 204 20.11 -13.33 0.52
CA VAL A 204 19.62 -12.12 -0.16
C VAL A 204 20.10 -12.08 -1.60
N LEU A 205 21.39 -12.35 -1.86
CA LEU A 205 21.94 -12.41 -3.21
C LEU A 205 21.26 -13.50 -4.05
N GLY A 206 21.05 -14.68 -3.48
CA GLY A 206 20.34 -15.77 -4.13
C GLY A 206 18.90 -15.38 -4.46
N ALA A 207 18.21 -14.70 -3.54
CA ALA A 207 16.86 -14.20 -3.78
C ALA A 207 16.80 -13.16 -4.92
N TRP A 208 17.76 -12.24 -5.00
CA TRP A 208 17.82 -11.24 -6.08
C TRP A 208 18.14 -11.86 -7.44
N LEU A 209 19.07 -12.81 -7.49
CA LEU A 209 19.41 -13.55 -8.72
C LEU A 209 18.20 -14.33 -9.22
N LEU A 210 17.54 -15.08 -8.32
CA LEU A 210 16.33 -15.83 -8.65
C LEU A 210 15.18 -14.92 -9.09
N GLY A 211 14.94 -13.83 -8.35
CA GLY A 211 13.88 -12.86 -8.67
C GLY A 211 14.12 -12.18 -10.02
N THR A 212 15.37 -11.83 -10.32
CA THR A 212 15.76 -11.24 -11.61
C THR A 212 15.59 -12.24 -12.75
N ALA A 213 16.06 -13.49 -12.57
CA ALA A 213 15.86 -14.54 -13.57
C ALA A 213 14.37 -14.78 -13.85
N TRP A 214 13.55 -14.86 -12.80
CA TRP A 214 12.10 -15.02 -12.92
C TRP A 214 11.43 -13.86 -13.66
N LEU A 215 11.84 -12.61 -13.38
CA LEU A 215 11.35 -11.44 -14.10
C LEU A 215 11.72 -11.46 -15.57
N ILE A 216 12.95 -11.85 -15.91
CA ILE A 216 13.38 -11.94 -17.31
C ILE A 216 12.59 -13.04 -18.04
N ILE A 217 12.43 -14.22 -17.40
CA ILE A 217 11.66 -15.34 -17.96
C ILE A 217 10.20 -14.95 -18.19
N THR A 218 9.54 -14.39 -17.19
CA THR A 218 8.12 -14.00 -17.30
C THR A 218 7.91 -12.88 -18.31
N ALA A 219 8.81 -11.89 -18.38
CA ALA A 219 8.77 -10.84 -19.40
C ALA A 219 9.01 -11.41 -20.80
N ALA A 220 9.98 -12.32 -20.97
CA ALA A 220 10.24 -12.98 -22.24
C ALA A 220 9.07 -13.87 -22.69
N ALA A 221 8.43 -14.59 -21.76
CA ALA A 221 7.23 -15.36 -22.02
C ALA A 221 6.07 -14.46 -22.48
N PHE A 222 5.89 -13.31 -21.83
CA PHE A 222 4.88 -12.32 -22.24
C PHE A 222 5.14 -11.77 -23.64
N GLU A 223 6.39 -11.41 -23.96
CA GLU A 223 6.76 -10.96 -25.31
C GLU A 223 6.62 -12.05 -26.37
N THR A 224 6.97 -13.30 -26.02
CA THR A 224 6.80 -14.46 -26.90
C THR A 224 5.32 -14.68 -27.22
N TRP A 225 4.44 -14.59 -26.23
CA TRP A 225 3.00 -14.64 -26.46
C TRP A 225 2.48 -13.48 -27.32
N ARG A 226 2.99 -12.24 -27.11
CA ARG A 226 2.64 -11.08 -27.96
C ARG A 226 2.98 -11.34 -29.43
N ARG A 227 4.10 -12.01 -29.71
CA ARG A 227 4.51 -12.38 -31.07
C ARG A 227 3.59 -13.38 -31.72
N HIS A 228 3.27 -14.47 -31.02
CA HIS A 228 2.38 -15.51 -31.54
C HIS A 228 0.98 -14.95 -31.84
N THR A 229 0.58 -13.89 -31.12
CA THR A 229 -0.68 -13.18 -31.35
C THR A 229 -0.57 -12.00 -32.33
N GLY A 230 0.57 -11.87 -33.05
CA GLY A 230 0.78 -10.86 -34.09
C GLY A 230 0.98 -9.43 -33.57
N ARG A 231 1.26 -9.23 -32.27
CA ARG A 231 1.46 -7.91 -31.67
C ARG A 231 2.89 -7.39 -31.85
N PRO A 232 3.10 -6.06 -31.86
CA PRO A 232 4.43 -5.46 -32.01
C PRO A 232 5.34 -5.83 -30.85
N VAL A 233 6.53 -6.33 -31.16
CA VAL A 233 7.53 -6.74 -30.17
C VAL A 233 8.15 -5.52 -29.50
N THR A 234 8.34 -5.58 -28.18
CA THR A 234 8.92 -4.46 -27.42
C THR A 234 10.17 -4.87 -26.67
N VAL A 235 10.94 -3.88 -26.19
CA VAL A 235 12.10 -4.11 -25.31
C VAL A 235 11.69 -3.79 -23.88
N PRO A 236 11.37 -4.78 -23.02
CA PRO A 236 10.76 -4.52 -21.71
C PRO A 236 11.58 -3.60 -20.81
N THR A 237 12.91 -3.64 -20.91
CA THR A 237 13.82 -2.85 -20.06
C THR A 237 13.86 -1.36 -20.39
N SER A 238 13.56 -0.97 -21.63
CA SER A 238 13.57 0.43 -22.06
C SER A 238 12.18 0.98 -22.32
N GLU A 239 11.29 0.15 -22.88
CA GLU A 239 9.95 0.52 -23.32
C GLU A 239 8.86 0.09 -22.34
N GLY A 240 9.15 -0.89 -21.48
CA GLY A 240 8.17 -1.53 -20.59
C GLY A 240 7.31 -2.58 -21.30
N LEU A 241 6.35 -3.13 -20.58
CA LEU A 241 5.41 -4.14 -21.09
C LEU A 241 4.19 -3.46 -21.72
N GLU A 242 3.81 -3.88 -22.92
CA GLU A 242 2.63 -3.39 -23.66
C GLU A 242 2.56 -1.84 -23.74
N PRO A 243 3.48 -1.15 -24.42
CA PRO A 243 3.50 0.32 -24.52
C PRO A 243 2.23 0.93 -25.12
N GLU A 244 1.51 0.18 -25.96
CA GLU A 244 0.19 0.56 -26.45
C GLU A 244 -0.85 0.74 -25.33
N ALA A 245 -0.64 0.11 -24.16
CA ALA A 245 -1.46 0.30 -22.96
C ALA A 245 -1.14 1.59 -22.19
N ALA A 246 -0.01 2.25 -22.48
CA ALA A 246 0.39 3.47 -21.78
C ALA A 246 -0.69 4.55 -21.86
N ARG A 247 -1.35 4.68 -23.02
CA ARG A 247 -2.46 5.63 -23.21
C ARG A 247 -3.60 5.33 -22.26
N ASP A 248 -3.92 4.07 -22.02
CA ASP A 248 -5.04 3.67 -21.17
C ASP A 248 -4.70 3.56 -19.70
N ILE A 249 -3.44 3.54 -19.32
CA ILE A 249 -3.02 3.60 -17.93
C ILE A 249 -2.84 5.05 -17.49
N ARG A 250 -2.31 5.91 -18.38
CA ARG A 250 -2.13 7.34 -18.11
C ARG A 250 -3.45 7.97 -17.63
N PRO A 251 -3.40 8.70 -16.50
CA PRO A 251 -4.50 9.55 -16.11
C PRO A 251 -4.83 10.53 -17.24
N ALA A 252 -6.11 10.72 -17.51
CA ALA A 252 -6.57 11.73 -18.43
C ALA A 252 -6.16 13.11 -17.89
N PRO A 253 -5.73 14.04 -18.76
CA PRO A 253 -5.59 15.43 -18.35
C PRO A 253 -6.93 15.91 -17.79
N GLU A 254 -6.89 16.62 -16.67
CA GLU A 254 -8.07 17.36 -16.22
C GLU A 254 -8.40 18.40 -17.29
N ARG A 255 -9.70 18.70 -17.49
CA ARG A 255 -10.08 19.87 -18.31
C ARG A 255 -9.22 21.03 -17.83
N GLU A 256 -8.57 21.74 -18.76
CA GLU A 256 -7.86 22.97 -18.41
C GLU A 256 -8.77 23.79 -17.51
N PRO A 257 -8.28 24.24 -16.33
CA PRO A 257 -9.05 25.17 -15.54
C PRO A 257 -9.35 26.32 -16.49
N THR A 258 -10.63 26.56 -16.78
CA THR A 258 -11.05 27.71 -17.59
C THR A 258 -10.61 29.03 -16.95
N ASP A 259 -10.07 28.99 -15.72
CA ASP A 259 -9.29 30.04 -15.11
C ASP A 259 -8.20 29.49 -14.18
N ALA A 260 -6.94 29.91 -14.38
CA ALA A 260 -5.83 29.66 -13.45
C ALA A 260 -6.11 30.15 -12.02
N GLY A 261 -7.09 31.06 -11.85
CA GLY A 261 -7.59 31.54 -10.56
C GLY A 261 -8.38 30.51 -9.73
N THR A 262 -8.81 29.40 -10.32
CA THR A 262 -9.74 28.47 -9.64
C THR A 262 -9.02 27.55 -8.64
N GLY A 263 -7.79 27.15 -8.94
CA GLY A 263 -7.02 26.21 -8.09
C GLY A 263 -6.61 26.82 -6.75
N TRP A 264 -6.10 28.06 -6.75
CA TRP A 264 -5.72 28.74 -5.51
C TRP A 264 -6.95 29.08 -4.66
N ARG A 265 -8.10 29.41 -5.27
CA ARG A 265 -9.36 29.65 -4.55
C ARG A 265 -9.85 28.40 -3.85
N ALA A 266 -9.75 27.23 -4.49
CA ALA A 266 -10.07 25.96 -3.87
C ALA A 266 -9.10 25.63 -2.72
N ALA A 267 -7.79 25.85 -2.91
CA ALA A 267 -6.80 25.65 -1.86
C ALA A 267 -7.02 26.59 -0.66
N ALA A 268 -7.25 27.88 -0.91
CA ALA A 268 -7.58 28.86 0.12
C ALA A 268 -8.89 28.49 0.83
N GLY A 269 -9.91 28.05 0.08
CA GLY A 269 -11.15 27.55 0.62
C GLY A 269 -10.96 26.33 1.53
N LEU A 270 -10.04 25.41 1.18
CA LEU A 270 -9.72 24.25 2.02
C LEU A 270 -9.07 24.69 3.32
N VAL A 271 -8.17 25.68 3.27
CA VAL A 271 -7.55 26.25 4.48
C VAL A 271 -8.60 26.94 5.36
N VAL A 272 -9.47 27.77 4.77
CA VAL A 272 -10.55 28.45 5.51
C VAL A 272 -11.53 27.44 6.11
N GLY A 273 -11.94 26.44 5.34
CA GLY A 273 -12.82 25.37 5.83
C GLY A 273 -12.16 24.50 6.91
N TRP A 274 -10.85 24.30 6.83
CA TRP A 274 -10.06 23.64 7.88
C TRP A 274 -10.09 24.48 9.15
N ILE A 275 -9.83 25.79 9.07
CA ILE A 275 -9.85 26.71 10.23
C ILE A 275 -11.24 26.76 10.87
N ILE A 276 -12.31 26.83 10.06
CA ILE A 276 -13.69 26.85 10.57
C ILE A 276 -14.03 25.52 11.26
N THR A 277 -13.73 24.39 10.61
CA THR A 277 -13.97 23.06 11.18
C THR A 277 -13.20 22.90 12.49
N PHE A 278 -11.93 23.31 12.49
CA PHE A 278 -11.07 23.32 13.66
C PHE A 278 -11.67 24.15 14.79
N GLY A 279 -12.09 25.39 14.51
CA GLY A 279 -12.71 26.28 15.50
C GLY A 279 -14.00 25.71 16.10
N ILE A 280 -14.85 25.07 15.29
CA ILE A 280 -16.08 24.41 15.75
C ILE A 280 -15.74 23.24 16.68
N VAL A 281 -14.84 22.34 16.25
CA VAL A 281 -14.43 21.17 17.02
C VAL A 281 -13.73 21.59 18.32
N LEU A 282 -12.89 22.62 18.27
CA LEU A 282 -12.19 23.16 19.43
C LEU A 282 -13.18 23.82 20.41
N GLY A 283 -14.15 24.60 19.93
CA GLY A 283 -15.19 25.21 20.75
C GLY A 283 -16.03 24.17 21.50
N ILE A 284 -16.44 23.11 20.81
CA ILE A 284 -17.17 21.99 21.43
C ILE A 284 -16.27 21.19 22.36
N GLY A 285 -15.02 20.94 21.96
CA GLY A 285 -14.03 20.26 22.80
C GLY A 285 -13.80 21.01 24.12
N GLN A 286 -13.73 22.34 24.09
CA GLN A 286 -13.65 23.18 25.29
C GLN A 286 -14.91 23.08 26.14
N LEU A 287 -16.10 23.14 25.53
CA LEU A 287 -17.37 23.03 26.24
C LEU A 287 -17.48 21.69 26.98
N VAL A 288 -17.20 20.60 26.28
CA VAL A 288 -17.26 19.24 26.84
C VAL A 288 -16.15 19.02 27.88
N SER A 289 -14.96 19.59 27.69
CA SER A 289 -13.86 19.47 28.66
C SER A 289 -14.08 20.29 29.93
N ARG A 290 -14.74 21.45 29.84
CA ARG A 290 -15.13 22.25 31.02
C ARG A 290 -16.29 21.63 31.79
N GLY A 291 -17.18 20.93 31.09
CA GLY A 291 -18.24 20.13 31.67
C GLY A 291 -17.79 18.77 32.22
N ALA A 292 -16.48 18.48 32.23
CA ALA A 292 -15.91 17.23 32.74
C ALA A 292 -16.22 17.07 34.24
N GLY A 293 -17.19 16.21 34.55
CA GLY A 293 -17.78 16.02 35.89
C GLY A 293 -19.32 16.03 35.86
N SER A 294 -19.91 16.58 34.80
CA SER A 294 -21.32 16.31 34.46
C SER A 294 -21.40 15.01 33.65
N ASN A 295 -22.38 14.15 33.92
CA ASN A 295 -22.65 12.94 33.12
C ASN A 295 -23.30 13.30 31.76
N LEU A 296 -22.72 14.28 31.06
CA LEU A 296 -23.17 14.79 29.79
C LEU A 296 -23.21 13.64 28.78
N LEU A 297 -24.41 13.32 28.28
CA LEU A 297 -24.64 12.21 27.34
C LEU A 297 -24.07 10.85 27.81
N GLY A 298 -23.97 10.64 29.12
CA GLY A 298 -23.47 9.38 29.68
C GLY A 298 -21.95 9.25 29.71
N ASP A 299 -21.20 10.36 29.66
CA ASP A 299 -19.74 10.36 29.62
C ASP A 299 -19.05 9.64 30.80
N GLU A 300 -19.70 9.53 31.95
CA GLU A 300 -19.23 8.71 33.06
C GLU A 300 -19.97 7.37 33.17
N ALA A 301 -21.28 7.38 32.98
CA ALA A 301 -22.11 6.19 33.16
C ALA A 301 -21.83 5.10 32.12
N VAL A 302 -21.64 5.48 30.85
CA VAL A 302 -21.44 4.52 29.75
C VAL A 302 -20.09 3.80 29.86
N PRO A 303 -18.94 4.48 30.05
CA PRO A 303 -17.67 3.77 30.23
C PRO A 303 -17.64 2.89 31.49
N ARG A 304 -18.25 3.33 32.60
CA ARG A 304 -18.36 2.51 33.83
C ARG A 304 -19.19 1.26 33.59
N TRP A 305 -20.37 1.42 32.99
CA TRP A 305 -21.23 0.29 32.65
C TRP A 305 -20.52 -0.73 31.75
N PHE A 306 -19.79 -0.27 30.72
CA PHE A 306 -18.99 -1.17 29.89
C PHE A 306 -17.89 -1.88 30.67
N ALA A 307 -17.21 -1.17 31.57
CA ALA A 307 -16.15 -1.76 32.40
C ALA A 307 -16.70 -2.84 33.35
N ASP A 308 -17.90 -2.63 33.91
CA ASP A 308 -18.56 -3.55 34.82
C ASP A 308 -19.12 -4.79 34.11
N ASN A 309 -19.43 -4.68 32.81
CA ASN A 309 -20.05 -5.75 32.01
C ASN A 309 -19.07 -6.44 31.03
N ARG A 310 -17.76 -6.39 31.30
CA ARG A 310 -16.76 -7.02 30.44
C ARG A 310 -16.80 -8.54 30.52
N THR A 311 -16.59 -9.19 29.38
CA THR A 311 -16.43 -10.64 29.29
C THR A 311 -15.30 -10.98 28.32
N ALA A 312 -14.63 -12.12 28.51
CA ALA A 312 -13.52 -12.53 27.66
C ALA A 312 -13.90 -12.57 26.16
N GLY A 313 -15.12 -12.99 25.83
CA GLY A 313 -15.61 -13.00 24.44
C GLY A 313 -15.78 -11.60 23.85
N LEU A 314 -16.34 -10.67 24.62
CA LEU A 314 -16.47 -9.27 24.20
C LEU A 314 -15.13 -8.55 24.16
N ASP A 315 -14.16 -8.94 24.98
CA ASP A 315 -12.80 -8.41 24.95
C ASP A 315 -12.13 -8.74 23.61
N THR A 316 -12.20 -10.00 23.15
CA THR A 316 -11.69 -10.42 21.83
C THR A 316 -12.43 -9.73 20.69
N LEU A 317 -13.75 -9.61 20.78
CA LEU A 317 -14.53 -8.91 19.74
C LEU A 317 -14.17 -7.42 19.68
N SER A 318 -13.95 -6.78 20.83
CA SER A 318 -13.53 -5.37 20.90
C SER A 318 -12.12 -5.15 20.35
N GLU A 319 -11.23 -6.13 20.48
CA GLU A 319 -9.90 -6.10 19.86
C GLU A 319 -10.00 -6.13 18.33
N PHE A 320 -10.84 -7.00 17.78
CA PHE A 320 -11.13 -7.01 16.35
C PHE A 320 -11.72 -5.69 15.87
N ALA A 321 -12.66 -5.12 16.62
CA ALA A 321 -13.21 -3.79 16.34
C ALA A 321 -12.14 -2.69 16.38
N ALA A 322 -11.21 -2.75 17.33
CA ALA A 322 -10.09 -1.80 17.42
C ALA A 322 -9.10 -1.96 16.25
N LEU A 323 -8.88 -3.19 15.77
CA LEU A 323 -8.04 -3.49 14.61
C LEU A 323 -8.61 -2.87 13.32
N LEU A 324 -9.93 -2.95 13.09
CA LEU A 324 -10.58 -2.35 11.92
C LEU A 324 -10.36 -0.84 11.82
N GLY A 325 -10.35 -0.16 12.96
CA GLY A 325 -10.10 1.27 13.04
C GLY A 325 -8.62 1.63 13.16
N SER A 326 -7.68 0.67 13.07
CA SER A 326 -6.26 0.93 13.26
C SER A 326 -5.63 1.71 12.09
N THR A 327 -4.62 2.53 12.38
CA THR A 327 -3.92 3.33 11.36
C THR A 327 -3.45 2.52 10.16
N PRO A 328 -2.84 1.32 10.31
CA PRO A 328 -2.44 0.51 9.16
C PRO A 328 -3.62 0.13 8.26
N VAL A 329 -4.74 -0.30 8.84
CA VAL A 329 -5.94 -0.69 8.07
C VAL A 329 -6.52 0.50 7.33
N ILE A 330 -6.66 1.65 7.99
CA ILE A 330 -7.20 2.88 7.39
C ILE A 330 -6.34 3.33 6.21
N VAL A 331 -5.01 3.37 6.37
CA VAL A 331 -4.09 3.75 5.30
C VAL A 331 -4.18 2.76 4.12
N SER A 332 -4.22 1.46 4.38
CA SER A 332 -4.35 0.45 3.33
C SER A 332 -5.65 0.57 2.54
N VAL A 333 -6.79 0.76 3.22
CA VAL A 333 -8.10 0.94 2.57
C VAL A 333 -8.14 2.26 1.80
N GLY A 334 -7.59 3.35 2.36
CA GLY A 334 -7.48 4.65 1.68
C GLY A 334 -6.67 4.59 0.39
N LEU A 335 -5.47 3.99 0.41
CA LEU A 335 -4.64 3.80 -0.78
C LEU A 335 -5.34 2.92 -1.82
N THR A 336 -6.01 1.85 -1.38
CA THR A 336 -6.80 0.99 -2.26
C THR A 336 -7.92 1.76 -2.94
N ALA A 337 -8.69 2.56 -2.18
CA ALA A 337 -9.75 3.41 -2.73
C ALA A 337 -9.20 4.43 -3.74
N MET A 338 -8.05 5.05 -3.46
CA MET A 338 -7.39 5.97 -4.38
C MET A 338 -6.99 5.28 -5.69
N VAL A 339 -6.32 4.13 -5.63
CA VAL A 339 -5.87 3.39 -6.81
C VAL A 339 -7.06 2.89 -7.64
N LEU A 340 -8.05 2.28 -7.00
CA LEU A 340 -9.24 1.77 -7.68
C LEU A 340 -10.06 2.90 -8.31
N THR A 341 -10.16 4.06 -7.67
CA THR A 341 -10.90 5.17 -8.26
C THR A 341 -10.15 5.84 -9.39
N LEU A 342 -8.83 6.01 -9.25
CA LEU A 342 -7.99 6.47 -10.35
C LEU A 342 -8.14 5.50 -11.53
N ALA A 343 -8.13 4.20 -11.28
CA ALA A 343 -8.37 3.17 -12.29
C ALA A 343 -9.77 3.26 -12.91
N ALA A 344 -10.82 3.46 -12.13
CA ALA A 344 -12.18 3.55 -12.64
C ALA A 344 -12.43 4.83 -13.45
N THR A 345 -11.87 5.97 -13.06
CA THR A 345 -12.24 7.29 -13.60
C THR A 345 -11.24 7.87 -14.59
N ARG A 346 -10.00 7.38 -14.58
CA ARG A 346 -8.87 8.02 -15.25
C ARG A 346 -8.53 9.43 -14.75
N ARG A 347 -9.16 9.95 -13.70
CA ARG A 347 -8.92 11.32 -13.22
C ARG A 347 -8.29 11.31 -11.84
N TRP A 348 -7.45 12.31 -11.57
CA TRP A 348 -6.80 12.46 -10.27
C TRP A 348 -7.75 13.04 -9.22
N ARG A 349 -8.71 13.89 -9.59
CA ARG A 349 -9.63 14.53 -8.63
C ARG A 349 -10.27 13.60 -7.59
N PRO A 350 -10.78 12.41 -7.94
CA PRO A 350 -11.34 11.52 -6.92
C PRO A 350 -10.28 10.94 -5.97
N ALA A 351 -9.08 10.64 -6.46
CA ALA A 351 -7.97 10.22 -5.60
C ALA A 351 -7.46 11.38 -4.74
N LEU A 352 -7.42 12.59 -5.29
CA LEU A 352 -7.14 13.82 -4.55
C LEU A 352 -8.20 14.08 -3.48
N PHE A 353 -9.47 13.81 -3.75
CA PHE A 353 -10.55 13.94 -2.78
C PHE A 353 -10.32 13.03 -1.56
N VAL A 354 -10.02 11.75 -1.79
CA VAL A 354 -9.63 10.82 -0.70
C VAL A 354 -8.42 11.37 0.07
N LEU A 355 -7.37 11.81 -0.64
CA LEU A 355 -6.17 12.35 -0.02
C LEU A 355 -6.45 13.59 0.83
N VAL A 356 -7.20 14.56 0.32
CA VAL A 356 -7.57 15.81 1.02
C VAL A 356 -8.42 15.50 2.25
N VAL A 357 -9.39 14.60 2.14
CA VAL A 357 -10.21 14.19 3.28
C VAL A 357 -9.33 13.58 4.37
N MET A 358 -8.47 12.63 4.03
CA MET A 358 -7.63 11.94 5.02
C MET A 358 -6.54 12.84 5.63
N VAL A 359 -5.88 13.67 4.83
CA VAL A 359 -4.86 14.61 5.33
C VAL A 359 -5.51 15.65 6.24
N GLY A 360 -6.67 16.20 5.84
CA GLY A 360 -7.38 17.17 6.66
C GLY A 360 -7.92 16.55 7.96
N GLU A 361 -8.42 15.31 7.92
CA GLU A 361 -8.84 14.60 9.14
C GLU A 361 -7.68 14.43 10.12
N VAL A 362 -6.54 13.86 9.67
CA VAL A 362 -5.38 13.63 10.55
C VAL A 362 -4.84 14.94 11.11
N THR A 363 -4.77 16.00 10.31
CA THR A 363 -4.28 17.31 10.75
C THR A 363 -5.25 18.00 11.72
N LEU A 364 -6.56 17.97 11.46
CA LEU A 364 -7.58 18.49 12.39
C LEU A 364 -7.55 17.75 13.72
N PHE A 365 -7.44 16.42 13.69
CA PHE A 365 -7.32 15.58 14.87
C PHE A 365 -6.07 15.93 15.68
N LEU A 366 -4.89 15.93 15.05
CA LEU A 366 -3.63 16.23 15.72
C LEU A 366 -3.58 17.66 16.27
N ALA A 367 -4.14 18.64 15.56
CA ALA A 367 -4.22 20.01 16.06
C ALA A 367 -5.19 20.14 17.23
N THR A 368 -6.28 19.38 17.23
CA THR A 368 -7.29 19.49 18.30
C THR A 368 -6.78 18.83 19.58
N VAL A 369 -6.16 17.65 19.47
CA VAL A 369 -5.74 16.86 20.63
C VAL A 369 -4.57 17.50 21.41
N THR A 370 -3.80 18.38 20.77
CA THR A 370 -2.72 19.14 21.43
C THR A 370 -3.25 20.32 22.25
N ILE A 371 -4.43 20.85 21.90
CA ILE A 371 -5.05 21.98 22.60
C ILE A 371 -6.09 21.51 23.63
N ILE A 372 -6.91 20.54 23.25
CA ILE A 372 -7.96 19.98 24.11
C ILE A 372 -7.34 18.85 24.94
N ALA A 373 -6.81 19.20 26.11
CA ALA A 373 -6.27 18.25 27.09
C ALA A 373 -7.38 17.51 27.87
N ARG A 374 -8.37 16.96 27.17
CA ARG A 374 -9.44 16.19 27.79
C ARG A 374 -8.89 14.86 28.34
N ARG A 375 -9.19 14.59 29.62
CA ARG A 375 -8.85 13.31 30.26
C ARG A 375 -9.66 12.17 29.65
N ARG A 376 -9.07 10.97 29.64
CA ARG A 376 -9.77 9.74 29.25
C ARG A 376 -10.72 9.27 30.37
N PRO A 377 -11.68 8.38 30.06
CA PRO A 377 -12.55 7.79 31.08
C PRO A 377 -11.77 7.16 32.24
N ASP A 378 -12.25 7.37 33.47
CA ASP A 378 -11.63 6.83 34.68
C ASP A 378 -12.11 5.41 34.97
N VAL A 379 -11.76 4.50 34.07
CA VAL A 379 -12.03 3.06 34.16
C VAL A 379 -10.79 2.27 33.74
N ALA A 380 -10.75 0.97 34.10
CA ALA A 380 -9.69 0.08 33.63
C ALA A 380 -9.65 0.07 32.09
N ARG A 381 -8.47 0.28 31.49
CA ARG A 381 -8.26 0.40 30.04
C ARG A 381 -7.60 -0.84 29.47
N LEU A 382 -8.17 -1.39 28.40
CA LEU A 382 -7.65 -2.60 27.75
C LEU A 382 -6.49 -2.34 26.78
N ASP A 383 -6.35 -1.11 26.25
CA ASP A 383 -5.27 -0.71 25.33
C ASP A 383 -4.11 0.03 26.04
N GLY A 384 -4.08 0.03 27.37
CA GLY A 384 -3.09 0.77 28.16
C GLY A 384 -3.21 2.31 28.05
N ASN A 385 -2.12 3.01 28.36
CA ASN A 385 -2.05 4.47 28.31
C ASN A 385 -1.59 4.95 26.92
N LEU A 386 -2.49 5.58 26.17
CA LEU A 386 -2.14 6.30 24.95
C LEU A 386 -1.54 7.68 25.27
N PRO A 387 -0.58 8.17 24.47
CA PRO A 387 0.09 9.46 24.72
C PRO A 387 -0.77 10.69 24.38
N THR A 388 -1.92 10.49 23.73
CA THR A 388 -2.81 11.56 23.27
C THR A 388 -4.05 11.70 24.15
N ALA A 389 -4.63 12.90 24.18
CA ALA A 389 -5.89 13.20 24.88
C ALA A 389 -7.08 12.41 24.28
N SER A 390 -8.23 12.44 24.98
CA SER A 390 -9.41 11.67 24.60
C SER A 390 -10.23 12.32 23.47
N PHE A 391 -10.28 13.64 23.38
CA PHE A 391 -11.12 14.35 22.42
C PHE A 391 -10.33 14.94 21.25
N PRO A 392 -10.80 14.78 19.99
CA PRO A 392 -11.80 13.82 19.52
C PRO A 392 -11.17 12.41 19.36
N SER A 393 -11.98 11.38 19.10
CA SER A 393 -11.46 10.04 18.82
C SER A 393 -10.92 9.93 17.40
N GLY A 394 -9.59 9.89 17.25
CA GLY A 394 -8.91 9.84 15.93
C GLY A 394 -9.23 8.58 15.10
N HIS A 395 -9.12 7.38 15.67
CA HIS A 395 -9.44 6.14 14.93
C HIS A 395 -10.88 6.13 14.41
N PHE A 396 -11.83 6.62 15.21
CA PHE A 396 -13.23 6.70 14.82
C PHE A 396 -13.48 7.83 13.80
N ALA A 397 -12.84 8.99 13.94
CA ALA A 397 -12.89 10.09 12.97
C ALA A 397 -12.36 9.66 11.60
N ALA A 398 -11.15 9.07 11.56
CA ALA A 398 -10.52 8.57 10.36
C ALA A 398 -11.35 7.46 9.67
N THR A 399 -11.92 6.53 10.44
CA THR A 399 -12.83 5.50 9.92
C THR A 399 -14.07 6.14 9.29
N THR A 400 -14.69 7.10 9.99
CA THR A 400 -15.88 7.82 9.48
C THR A 400 -15.57 8.56 8.19
N CYS A 401 -14.51 9.36 8.17
CA CYS A 401 -14.05 10.10 6.99
C CYS A 401 -13.79 9.18 5.80
N LEU A 402 -13.06 8.09 6.00
CA LEU A 402 -12.69 7.17 4.92
C LEU A 402 -13.90 6.46 4.32
N TYR A 403 -14.74 5.83 5.15
CA TYR A 403 -15.87 5.07 4.63
C TYR A 403 -16.99 5.98 4.11
N ALA A 404 -17.21 7.17 4.71
CA ALA A 404 -18.13 8.15 4.16
C ALA A 404 -17.64 8.69 2.80
N THR A 405 -16.33 8.90 2.64
CA THR A 405 -15.72 9.26 1.35
C THR A 405 -15.98 8.18 0.30
N ILE A 406 -15.73 6.91 0.64
CA ILE A 406 -16.00 5.77 -0.26
C ILE A 406 -17.50 5.69 -0.62
N ALA A 407 -18.39 5.89 0.35
CA ALA A 407 -19.84 5.89 0.11
C ALA A 407 -20.29 7.03 -0.81
N VAL A 408 -19.83 8.26 -0.56
CA VAL A 408 -20.10 9.42 -1.42
C VAL A 408 -19.61 9.15 -2.84
N MET A 409 -18.41 8.62 -3.00
CA MET A 409 -17.85 8.26 -4.30
C MET A 409 -18.67 7.16 -4.99
N ALA A 410 -19.10 6.13 -4.27
CA ALA A 410 -19.95 5.07 -4.80
C ALA A 410 -21.34 5.60 -5.24
N LEU A 411 -21.94 6.50 -4.45
CA LEU A 411 -23.22 7.15 -4.76
C LEU A 411 -23.13 8.01 -6.03
N ILE A 412 -22.00 8.70 -6.24
CA ILE A 412 -21.74 9.51 -7.43
C ILE A 412 -21.43 8.61 -8.64
N ALA A 413 -20.62 7.56 -8.45
CA ALA A 413 -20.04 6.79 -9.53
C ALA A 413 -20.97 5.74 -10.15
N THR A 414 -21.95 5.21 -9.39
CA THR A 414 -22.79 4.11 -9.87
C THR A 414 -24.23 4.18 -9.36
N ARG A 415 -25.16 3.64 -10.16
CA ARG A 415 -26.56 3.42 -9.76
C ARG A 415 -26.84 1.98 -9.29
N SER A 416 -25.83 1.12 -9.28
CA SER A 416 -25.95 -0.27 -8.83
C SER A 416 -26.27 -0.37 -7.34
N CYS A 417 -26.85 -1.51 -6.93
CA CYS A 417 -27.10 -1.84 -5.52
C CYS A 417 -25.83 -1.81 -4.66
N TRP A 418 -24.65 -2.01 -5.25
CA TRP A 418 -23.36 -1.92 -4.55
C TRP A 418 -23.11 -0.59 -3.85
N ARG A 419 -23.72 0.51 -4.30
CA ARG A 419 -23.62 1.80 -3.58
C ARG A 419 -24.23 1.73 -2.18
N TRP A 420 -25.27 0.91 -1.98
CA TRP A 420 -25.89 0.73 -0.67
C TRP A 420 -25.04 -0.11 0.28
N PHE A 421 -24.24 -1.04 -0.24
CA PHE A 421 -23.22 -1.70 0.58
C PHE A 421 -22.16 -0.70 1.05
N ALA A 422 -21.72 0.23 0.21
CA ALA A 422 -20.78 1.27 0.61
C ALA A 422 -21.39 2.23 1.65
N VAL A 423 -22.65 2.63 1.48
CA VAL A 423 -23.39 3.42 2.48
C VAL A 423 -23.56 2.66 3.79
N GLY A 424 -23.92 1.37 3.73
CA GLY A 424 -24.01 0.50 4.90
C GLY A 424 -22.67 0.41 5.63
N ALA A 425 -21.57 0.21 4.91
CA ALA A 425 -20.22 0.18 5.49
C ALA A 425 -19.83 1.52 6.15
N ALA A 426 -20.22 2.66 5.56
CA ALA A 426 -20.00 4.00 6.12
C ALA A 426 -20.74 4.26 7.43
N VAL A 427 -21.76 3.46 7.75
CA VAL A 427 -22.47 3.53 9.04
C VAL A 427 -21.95 2.44 9.98
N VAL A 428 -21.94 1.19 9.53
CA VAL A 428 -21.64 0.02 10.37
C VAL A 428 -20.20 0.03 10.87
N LEU A 429 -19.21 0.34 10.03
CA LEU A 429 -17.81 0.25 10.42
C LEU A 429 -17.41 1.31 11.46
N PRO A 430 -17.76 2.60 11.32
CA PRO A 430 -17.59 3.55 12.40
C PRO A 430 -18.27 3.10 13.69
N LEU A 431 -19.51 2.59 13.64
CA LEU A 431 -20.21 2.12 14.84
C LEU A 431 -19.49 0.95 15.53
N ILE A 432 -18.98 -0.02 14.78
CA ILE A 432 -18.17 -1.13 15.33
C ILE A 432 -16.91 -0.58 16.00
N VAL A 433 -16.17 0.30 15.32
CA VAL A 433 -14.95 0.92 15.86
C VAL A 433 -15.28 1.75 17.11
N GLY A 434 -16.35 2.54 17.07
CA GLY A 434 -16.80 3.39 18.16
C GLY A 434 -17.19 2.57 19.38
N TRP A 435 -17.98 1.51 19.19
CA TRP A 435 -18.30 0.55 20.23
C TRP A 435 -17.03 -0.03 20.86
N GLY A 436 -16.07 -0.49 20.04
CA GLY A 436 -14.79 -1.01 20.53
C GLY A 436 -14.03 0.02 21.38
N ARG A 437 -14.03 1.30 20.97
CA ARG A 437 -13.35 2.38 21.72
C ARG A 437 -14.03 2.72 23.04
N LEU A 438 -15.37 2.69 23.09
CA LEU A 438 -16.13 2.88 24.33
C LEU A 438 -15.94 1.69 25.29
N TYR A 439 -16.12 0.47 24.79
CA TYR A 439 -16.02 -0.77 25.57
C TYR A 439 -14.64 -0.92 26.23
N ARG A 440 -13.57 -0.61 25.48
CA ARG A 440 -12.18 -0.70 25.96
C ARG A 440 -11.78 0.45 26.90
N GLY A 441 -12.71 1.37 27.21
CA GLY A 441 -12.51 2.48 28.14
C GLY A 441 -11.64 3.61 27.59
N MET A 442 -11.50 3.72 26.27
CA MET A 442 -10.55 4.65 25.65
C MET A 442 -11.11 6.05 25.44
N HIS A 443 -12.42 6.16 25.24
CA HIS A 443 -13.10 7.39 24.87
C HIS A 443 -14.46 7.51 25.56
N HIS A 444 -14.92 8.74 25.71
CA HIS A 444 -16.29 9.08 26.12
C HIS A 444 -17.23 9.09 24.91
N PRO A 445 -18.55 8.85 25.07
CA PRO A 445 -19.55 9.04 24.02
C PRO A 445 -19.46 10.38 23.29
N THR A 446 -19.22 11.49 24.01
CA THR A 446 -19.05 12.80 23.39
C THR A 446 -17.77 12.94 22.55
N ASP A 447 -16.71 12.14 22.80
CA ASP A 447 -15.53 12.11 21.92
C ASP A 447 -15.89 11.58 20.53
N LEU A 448 -16.78 10.58 20.46
CA LEU A 448 -17.26 10.01 19.20
C LEU A 448 -18.17 11.02 18.48
N LEU A 449 -19.04 11.72 19.20
CA LEU A 449 -19.87 12.78 18.61
C LEU A 449 -19.02 13.94 18.07
N GLY A 450 -17.97 14.35 18.80
CA GLY A 450 -16.99 15.32 18.33
C GLY A 450 -16.29 14.86 17.05
N SER A 451 -15.94 13.58 16.96
CA SER A 451 -15.38 12.98 15.74
C SER A 451 -16.37 12.95 14.57
N LEU A 452 -17.67 12.67 14.81
CA LEU A 452 -18.70 12.74 13.77
C LEU A 452 -18.85 14.16 13.22
N LEU A 453 -18.80 15.16 14.10
CA LEU A 453 -18.86 16.56 13.71
C LEU A 453 -17.65 16.96 12.88
N LEU A 454 -16.44 16.60 13.33
CA LEU A 454 -15.20 16.81 12.58
C LEU A 454 -15.33 16.20 11.18
N ALA A 455 -15.73 14.92 11.10
CA ALA A 455 -15.85 14.20 9.84
C ALA A 455 -16.91 14.83 8.93
N GLY A 456 -18.09 15.18 9.46
CA GLY A 456 -19.19 15.78 8.70
C GLY A 456 -18.84 17.16 8.13
N CYS A 457 -18.28 18.04 8.96
CA CYS A 457 -17.86 19.38 8.53
C CYS A 457 -16.74 19.29 7.48
N TRP A 458 -15.69 18.52 7.75
CA TRP A 458 -14.55 18.43 6.86
C TRP A 458 -14.89 17.75 5.52
N LEU A 459 -15.66 16.66 5.56
CA LEU A 459 -16.11 15.98 4.35
C LEU A 459 -16.96 16.91 3.47
N THR A 460 -17.81 17.74 4.09
CA THR A 460 -18.63 18.72 3.36
C THR A 460 -17.76 19.77 2.66
N VAL A 461 -16.78 20.34 3.38
CA VAL A 461 -15.80 21.30 2.80
C VAL A 461 -15.06 20.66 1.63
N ALA A 462 -14.52 19.46 1.83
CA ALA A 462 -13.77 18.74 0.79
C ALA A 462 -14.66 18.41 -0.43
N LEU A 463 -15.92 18.03 -0.22
CA LEU A 463 -16.85 17.70 -1.30
C LEU A 463 -17.17 18.93 -2.17
N LEU A 464 -17.41 20.08 -1.54
CA LEU A 464 -17.76 21.33 -2.22
C LEU A 464 -16.60 21.94 -3.01
N LEU A 465 -15.37 21.77 -2.51
CA LEU A 465 -14.18 22.39 -3.09
C LEU A 465 -13.41 21.49 -4.06
N VAL A 466 -13.28 20.19 -3.76
CA VAL A 466 -12.57 19.24 -4.65
C VAL A 466 -13.48 18.77 -5.78
N ARG A 467 -14.81 18.75 -5.57
CA ARG A 467 -15.83 18.38 -6.56
C ARG A 467 -15.49 17.09 -7.32
N PRO A 468 -15.40 15.95 -6.61
CA PRO A 468 -15.04 14.68 -7.22
C PRO A 468 -16.02 14.30 -8.35
N ALA A 469 -17.29 14.72 -8.28
CA ALA A 469 -18.34 14.49 -9.28
C ALA A 469 -17.97 14.90 -10.71
N ASP A 470 -17.13 15.93 -10.87
CA ASP A 470 -16.65 16.39 -12.19
C ASP A 470 -15.89 15.29 -12.95
N ALA A 471 -15.40 14.25 -12.25
CA ALA A 471 -14.76 13.12 -12.89
C ALA A 471 -15.72 12.15 -13.59
N TRP A 472 -17.01 12.18 -13.24
CA TRP A 472 -18.03 11.28 -13.78
C TRP A 472 -19.06 11.97 -14.68
N ALA A 473 -19.05 13.31 -14.76
CA ALA A 473 -20.00 14.11 -15.53
C ALA A 473 -20.08 13.73 -17.04
N ASP A 474 -18.97 13.27 -17.64
CA ASP A 474 -18.94 12.92 -19.07
C ASP A 474 -19.55 11.54 -19.39
N ARG A 475 -19.93 10.72 -18.39
CA ARG A 475 -20.58 9.42 -18.61
C ARG A 475 -22.10 9.50 -18.82
N GLY A 476 -22.71 10.67 -18.63
CA GLY A 476 -24.16 10.86 -18.68
C GLY A 476 -24.73 11.23 -20.06
N ASN A 477 -23.88 11.51 -21.06
CA ASN A 477 -24.29 11.96 -22.40
C ASN A 477 -24.01 10.93 -23.51
N GLY A 478 -23.90 9.64 -23.16
CA GLY A 478 -23.60 8.55 -24.10
C GLY A 478 -24.69 7.51 -24.14
#